data_AF-A0A0L1IIR8-F1
#
_entry.id   AF-A0A0L1IIR8-F1
#
_cell.length_a   1.000
_cell.length_b   1.000
_cell.length_c   1.000
_cell.angle_alpha   90.00
_cell.angle_beta   90.00
_cell.angle_gamma   90.00
#
_symmetry.space_group_name_H-M   'P 1'
#
loop_
_entity.id
_entity.type
_entity.pdbx_description
1 polymer ?
#
loop_
_entity_poly.entity_id
_entity_poly.type
_entity_poly.pdbx_seq_one_letter_code
_entity_poly.pdbx_strand_id
1 'polypeptide(L)'
;MINLKERKNKELTKNIGVNQRLHNNLILNKDVTFKIAIQHKLDNDFDFKSLKREGLKEFQAFIYSIFKENMTISQVEKLFLRTKGEVFKNVTIKDEFVKEIHLGKNVSKFRLFGYFNQDNYFVITKIDPNHDFHKD
;
A
#
# COMPACT_ATOMS: atom_id res chain seq x y z
N MET A 1 -67.84 6.09 19.02
CA MET A 1 -67.22 4.89 18.42
C MET A 1 -65.90 5.31 17.80
N ILE A 2 -64.81 4.73 18.31
CA ILE A 2 -63.43 4.98 17.91
C ILE A 2 -63.15 4.11 16.67
N ASN A 3 -62.61 4.65 15.59
CA ASN A 3 -61.95 3.83 14.57
C ASN A 3 -60.65 4.48 14.06
N LEU A 4 -59.57 3.90 14.58
CA LEU A 4 -58.20 3.70 14.13
C LEU A 4 -57.50 4.70 13.18
N LYS A 5 -56.42 5.26 13.74
CA LYS A 5 -55.28 5.87 13.07
C LYS A 5 -54.66 4.90 12.05
N GLU A 6 -54.56 5.32 10.79
CA GLU A 6 -53.51 4.84 9.88
C GLU A 6 -52.45 5.93 9.76
N ARG A 7 -51.40 5.84 10.60
CA ARG A 7 -50.10 6.45 10.28
C ARG A 7 -49.19 5.31 9.87
N LYS A 8 -48.83 5.27 8.58
CA LYS A 8 -47.84 4.33 8.03
C LYS A 8 -46.55 4.43 8.85
N ASN A 9 -46.23 3.37 9.58
CA ASN A 9 -44.92 3.18 10.18
C ASN A 9 -43.92 3.01 9.03
N LYS A 10 -43.05 4.01 8.84
CA LYS A 10 -41.82 3.85 8.06
C LYS A 10 -40.92 2.95 8.91
N GLU A 11 -40.72 1.70 8.48
CA GLU A 11 -39.70 0.84 9.07
C GLU A 11 -38.34 1.55 9.02
N LEU A 12 -37.82 1.88 10.19
CA LEU A 12 -36.44 2.27 10.41
C LEU A 12 -35.61 0.99 10.41
N THR A 13 -35.22 0.52 9.22
CA THR A 13 -34.12 -0.45 9.15
C THR A 13 -32.82 0.28 9.49
N LYS A 14 -32.42 0.12 10.75
CA LYS A 14 -31.06 0.41 11.24
C LYS A 14 -30.06 -0.40 10.41
N ASN A 15 -29.53 0.18 9.35
CA ASN A 15 -28.23 -0.24 8.81
C ASN A 15 -27.14 0.36 9.70
N ILE A 16 -26.91 -0.30 10.84
CA ILE A 16 -25.73 -0.10 11.68
C ILE A 16 -24.68 -1.08 11.20
N GLY A 17 -23.53 -0.54 10.76
CA GLY A 17 -22.36 -1.31 10.32
C GLY A 17 -22.47 -1.72 8.86
N VAL A 18 -21.70 -1.15 7.93
CA VAL A 18 -20.26 -0.97 7.98
C VAL A 18 -19.97 0.39 7.37
N ASN A 19 -19.49 1.34 8.18
CA ASN A 19 -18.60 2.38 7.66
C ASN A 19 -17.37 1.62 7.15
N GLN A 20 -17.41 1.10 5.93
CA GLN A 20 -16.19 0.89 5.18
C GLN A 20 -15.65 2.29 5.05
N ARG A 21 -14.77 2.66 5.98
CA ARG A 21 -13.96 3.84 5.87
C ARG A 21 -13.20 3.64 4.58
N LEU A 22 -13.73 4.15 3.48
CA LEU A 22 -12.95 4.44 2.30
C LEU A 22 -11.92 5.44 2.76
N HIS A 23 -10.77 4.96 3.24
CA HIS A 23 -9.58 5.71 3.61
C HIS A 23 -8.90 6.28 2.34
N ASN A 24 -9.69 6.69 1.35
CA ASN A 24 -9.23 6.96 -0.02
C ASN A 24 -9.28 8.43 -0.41
N ASN A 25 -9.28 9.38 0.53
CA ASN A 25 -9.23 10.81 0.20
C ASN A 25 -8.43 11.66 1.20
N LEU A 26 -7.45 11.10 1.91
CA LEU A 26 -6.40 11.97 2.45
C LEU A 26 -5.49 12.35 1.28
N ILE A 27 -5.40 13.66 1.01
CA ILE A 27 -4.46 14.20 0.03
C ILE A 27 -3.06 13.86 0.56
N LEU A 28 -2.45 12.84 -0.04
CA LEU A 28 -1.07 12.48 0.23
C LEU A 28 -0.20 13.71 -0.03
N ASN A 29 0.45 14.22 1.01
CA ASN A 29 1.38 15.33 0.84
C ASN A 29 2.66 14.77 0.21
N LYS A 30 2.83 14.96 -1.10
CA LYS A 30 3.96 14.39 -1.84
C LYS A 30 5.27 15.18 -1.70
N ASP A 31 5.22 16.36 -1.09
CA ASP A 31 6.40 17.23 -0.92
C ASP A 31 7.17 16.94 0.37
N VAL A 32 6.65 16.05 1.23
CA VAL A 32 7.37 15.60 2.42
C VAL A 32 8.43 14.56 2.08
N THR A 33 9.47 14.51 2.91
CA THR A 33 10.50 13.47 2.88
C THR A 33 9.89 12.07 2.91
N PHE A 34 10.37 11.20 2.05
CA PHE A 34 9.98 9.80 2.01
C PHE A 34 10.43 9.07 3.27
N LYS A 35 9.49 8.36 3.91
CA LYS A 35 9.71 7.55 5.11
C LYS A 35 9.18 6.15 4.88
N ILE A 36 9.80 5.14 5.48
CA ILE A 36 9.30 3.75 5.45
C ILE A 36 8.81 3.30 6.83
N ALA A 37 7.85 2.38 6.86
CA ALA A 37 7.41 1.71 8.07
C ALA A 37 7.10 0.23 7.80
N ILE A 38 7.17 -0.57 8.86
CA ILE A 38 6.65 -1.94 8.90
C ILE A 38 5.53 -1.95 9.94
N GLN A 39 4.28 -2.02 9.52
CA GLN A 39 3.10 -1.98 10.42
C GLN A 39 2.39 -3.33 10.55
N HIS A 40 2.72 -4.26 9.67
CA HIS A 40 2.15 -5.60 9.64
C HIS A 40 3.17 -6.58 9.08
N LYS A 41 2.85 -7.87 9.16
CA LYS A 41 3.65 -8.90 8.51
C LYS A 41 3.68 -8.62 7.01
N LEU A 42 4.85 -8.74 6.41
CA LEU A 42 5.00 -8.76 4.95
C LEU A 42 4.43 -10.07 4.40
N ASP A 43 4.11 -10.10 3.11
CA ASP A 43 3.62 -11.34 2.50
C ASP A 43 4.64 -12.47 2.64
N ASN A 44 4.10 -13.69 2.82
CA ASN A 44 4.92 -14.89 2.90
C ASN A 44 5.82 -14.99 1.65
N ASP A 45 7.06 -15.43 1.86
CA ASP A 45 8.08 -15.55 0.82
C ASP A 45 8.57 -14.22 0.20
N PHE A 46 8.06 -13.07 0.66
CA PHE A 46 8.53 -11.74 0.27
C PHE A 46 8.91 -10.86 1.49
N ASP A 47 9.39 -11.49 2.55
CA ASP A 47 9.81 -10.83 3.78
C ASP A 47 11.34 -10.84 3.92
N PHE A 48 11.87 -10.24 5.00
CA PHE A 48 13.32 -10.23 5.23
C PHE A 48 13.93 -11.63 5.39
N LYS A 49 13.13 -12.63 5.78
CA LYS A 49 13.60 -14.00 5.96
C LYS A 49 13.76 -14.72 4.62
N SER A 50 12.96 -14.39 3.61
CA SER A 50 13.07 -14.97 2.28
C SER A 50 14.19 -14.34 1.42
N LEU A 51 14.72 -13.18 1.82
CA LEU A 51 15.81 -12.52 1.09
C LEU A 51 17.13 -13.28 1.19
N LYS A 52 17.68 -13.66 0.03
CA LYS A 52 19.08 -14.07 -0.10
C LYS A 52 20.01 -12.87 0.01
N ARG A 53 21.32 -13.13 0.16
CA ARG A 53 22.35 -12.10 0.31
C ARG A 53 22.30 -11.05 -0.80
N GLU A 54 22.06 -11.47 -2.03
CA GLU A 54 21.97 -10.58 -3.20
C GLU A 54 20.74 -9.66 -3.08
N GLY A 55 19.58 -10.23 -2.75
CA GLY A 55 18.36 -9.47 -2.51
C GLY A 55 18.47 -8.47 -1.35
N LEU A 56 19.17 -8.83 -0.27
CA LEU A 56 19.47 -7.91 0.83
C LEU A 56 20.34 -6.74 0.37
N LYS A 57 21.37 -6.98 -0.45
CA LYS A 57 22.21 -5.92 -1.01
C LYS A 57 21.40 -4.99 -1.92
N GLU A 58 20.49 -5.54 -2.72
CA GLU A 58 19.62 -4.73 -3.58
C GLU A 58 18.64 -3.88 -2.78
N PHE A 59 17.98 -4.47 -1.76
CA PHE A 59 17.12 -3.73 -0.84
C PHE A 59 17.90 -2.60 -0.15
N GLN A 60 19.08 -2.90 0.40
CA GLN A 60 19.93 -1.91 1.06
C GLN A 60 20.34 -0.79 0.09
N ALA A 61 20.79 -1.13 -1.12
CA ALA A 61 21.19 -0.15 -2.12
C ALA A 61 20.01 0.74 -2.56
N PHE A 62 18.82 0.15 -2.72
CA PHE A 62 17.60 0.85 -3.06
C PHE A 62 17.24 1.88 -1.98
N ILE A 63 17.12 1.45 -0.73
CA ILE A 63 16.79 2.34 0.40
C ILE A 63 17.86 3.40 0.60
N TYR A 64 19.15 3.02 0.51
CA TYR A 64 20.25 3.97 0.62
C TYR A 64 20.18 5.05 -0.46
N SER A 65 19.83 4.70 -1.71
CA SER A 65 19.73 5.68 -2.79
C SER A 65 18.65 6.74 -2.54
N ILE A 66 17.56 6.38 -1.86
CA ILE A 66 16.48 7.30 -1.49
C ILE A 66 16.90 8.19 -0.33
N PHE A 67 17.42 7.59 0.75
CA PHE A 67 17.70 8.30 1.99
C PHE A 67 18.96 9.17 1.93
N LYS A 68 19.97 8.77 1.12
CA LYS A 68 21.18 9.58 0.93
C LYS A 68 20.84 10.97 0.37
N GLU A 69 19.86 11.05 -0.53
CA GLU A 69 19.46 12.30 -1.19
C GLU A 69 18.26 12.97 -0.50
N ASN A 70 17.82 12.44 0.66
CA ASN A 70 16.68 12.93 1.44
C ASN A 70 15.40 13.17 0.59
N MET A 71 15.13 12.26 -0.35
CA MET A 71 14.12 12.49 -1.38
C MET A 71 12.71 12.66 -0.81
N THR A 72 11.90 13.49 -1.47
CA THR A 72 10.45 13.59 -1.21
C THR A 72 9.70 12.41 -1.82
N ILE A 73 8.45 12.22 -1.40
CA ILE A 73 7.55 11.22 -2.01
C ILE A 73 7.43 11.46 -3.53
N SER A 74 7.23 12.71 -3.97
CA SER A 74 7.13 13.06 -5.40
C SER A 74 8.40 12.71 -6.18
N GLN A 75 9.58 12.92 -5.59
CA GLN A 75 10.86 12.55 -6.20
C GLN A 75 11.02 11.02 -6.27
N VAL A 76 10.67 10.30 -5.21
CA VAL A 76 10.72 8.82 -5.19
C VAL A 76 9.78 8.24 -6.24
N GLU A 77 8.53 8.71 -6.32
CA GLU A 77 7.59 8.26 -7.34
C GLU A 77 8.12 8.56 -8.76
N LYS A 78 8.64 9.76 -9.00
CA LYS A 78 9.18 10.13 -10.32
C LYS A 78 10.32 9.21 -10.77
N LEU A 79 11.18 8.77 -9.85
CA LEU A 79 12.38 7.99 -10.15
C LEU A 79 12.15 6.46 -10.14
N PHE A 80 11.26 6.01 -9.26
CA PHE A 80 11.13 4.58 -8.92
C PHE A 80 9.72 4.04 -9.08
N LEU A 81 8.68 4.85 -9.29
CA LEU A 81 7.36 4.30 -9.62
C LEU A 81 7.42 3.68 -11.01
N ARG A 82 6.97 2.43 -11.12
CA ARG A 82 6.91 1.75 -12.41
C ARG A 82 5.95 2.48 -13.35
N THR A 83 6.31 2.53 -14.63
CA THR A 83 5.47 3.07 -15.71
C THR A 83 4.87 1.98 -16.60
N LYS A 84 5.30 0.73 -16.42
CA LYS A 84 4.87 -0.45 -17.22
C LYS A 84 4.39 -1.58 -16.32
N GLY A 85 3.33 -2.26 -16.75
CA GLY A 85 2.67 -3.34 -16.00
C GLY A 85 1.62 -2.81 -15.01
N GLU A 86 1.17 -3.68 -14.10
CA GLU A 86 0.31 -3.25 -12.98
C GLU A 86 1.13 -2.36 -12.04
N VAL A 87 0.88 -1.06 -12.10
CA VAL A 87 1.56 -0.04 -11.26
C VAL A 87 0.89 0.07 -9.88
N PHE A 88 -0.41 -0.17 -9.87
CA PHE A 88 -1.27 -0.05 -8.70
C PHE A 88 -2.13 -1.28 -8.58
N LYS A 89 -2.27 -1.78 -7.36
CA LYS A 89 -3.17 -2.88 -7.03
C LYS A 89 -3.98 -2.53 -5.80
N ASN A 90 -5.30 -2.68 -5.88
CA ASN A 90 -6.14 -2.56 -4.70
C ASN A 90 -6.04 -3.86 -3.91
N VAL A 91 -5.62 -3.76 -2.65
CA VAL A 91 -5.47 -4.91 -1.74
C VAL A 91 -6.14 -4.61 -0.41
N THR A 92 -6.59 -5.66 0.27
CA THR A 92 -7.14 -5.54 1.63
C THR A 92 -6.08 -6.01 2.61
N ILE A 93 -5.65 -5.11 3.50
CA ILE A 93 -4.65 -5.39 4.53
C ILE A 93 -5.28 -5.06 5.88
N LYS A 94 -5.38 -6.05 6.78
CA LYS A 94 -6.00 -5.89 8.11
C LYS A 94 -7.35 -5.17 8.05
N ASP A 95 -8.21 -5.61 7.14
CA ASP A 95 -9.56 -5.06 6.88
C ASP A 95 -9.60 -3.64 6.29
N GLU A 96 -8.45 -3.06 5.93
CA GLU A 96 -8.36 -1.78 5.22
C GLU A 96 -8.12 -1.99 3.73
N PHE A 97 -8.90 -1.30 2.90
CA PHE A 97 -8.65 -1.24 1.46
C PHE A 97 -7.56 -0.21 1.17
N VAL A 98 -6.44 -0.66 0.64
CA VAL A 98 -5.30 0.20 0.31
C VAL A 98 -4.91 0.05 -1.16
N LYS A 99 -4.35 1.13 -1.71
CA LYS A 99 -3.76 1.14 -3.05
C LYS A 99 -2.27 0.83 -2.93
N GLU A 100 -1.91 -0.44 -3.09
CA GLU A 100 -0.52 -0.88 -3.15
C GLU A 100 0.13 -0.37 -4.44
N ILE A 101 1.36 0.13 -4.31
CA ILE A 101 2.18 0.65 -5.39
C ILE A 101 3.49 -0.13 -5.46
N HIS A 102 4.09 -0.19 -6.65
CA HIS A 102 5.33 -0.93 -6.88
C HIS A 102 6.47 0.04 -7.18
N LEU A 103 7.44 0.12 -6.27
CA LEU A 103 8.66 0.90 -6.45
C LEU A 103 9.80 0.00 -6.93
N GLY A 104 10.52 0.44 -7.96
CA GLY A 104 11.67 -0.26 -8.52
C GLY A 104 12.31 0.57 -9.63
N LYS A 105 13.63 0.48 -9.78
CA LYS A 105 14.33 1.18 -10.87
C LYS A 105 13.99 0.49 -12.19
N ASN A 106 13.58 1.24 -13.22
CA ASN A 106 12.99 0.74 -14.48
C ASN A 106 13.54 -0.56 -15.11
N VAL A 107 14.85 -0.81 -15.03
CA VAL A 107 15.52 -2.01 -15.58
C VAL A 107 15.90 -3.04 -14.52
N SER A 108 15.73 -2.71 -13.25
CA SER A 108 15.97 -3.61 -12.14
C SER A 108 14.81 -4.58 -12.00
N LYS A 109 15.15 -5.84 -11.69
CA LYS A 109 14.16 -6.86 -11.35
C LYS A 109 13.66 -6.71 -9.91
N PHE A 110 14.41 -6.01 -9.05
CA PHE A 110 14.05 -5.68 -7.67
C PHE A 110 12.81 -4.80 -7.59
N ARG A 111 11.91 -5.10 -6.63
CA ARG A 111 10.68 -4.36 -6.37
C ARG A 111 10.41 -4.26 -4.87
N LEU A 112 10.01 -3.08 -4.44
CA LEU A 112 9.48 -2.81 -3.11
C LEU A 112 8.00 -2.44 -3.23
N PHE A 113 7.15 -3.25 -2.61
CA PHE A 113 5.71 -3.06 -2.61
C PHE A 113 5.29 -2.39 -1.31
N GLY A 114 4.29 -1.53 -1.40
CA GLY A 114 3.74 -0.87 -0.22
C GLY A 114 2.66 0.15 -0.55
N TYR A 115 2.18 0.81 0.49
CA TYR A 115 1.17 1.87 0.38
C TYR A 115 1.53 3.02 1.31
N PHE A 116 1.01 4.22 1.03
CA PHE A 116 1.15 5.33 1.96
C PHE A 116 0.02 5.31 2.99
N ASN A 117 0.38 5.34 4.27
CA ASN A 117 -0.59 5.50 5.35
C ASN A 117 -0.90 6.99 5.61
N GLN A 118 -1.75 7.25 6.61
CA GLN A 118 -2.22 8.60 6.94
C GLN A 118 -1.11 9.55 7.40
N ASP A 119 0.01 9.00 7.89
CA ASP A 119 1.18 9.74 8.40
C ASP A 119 2.28 9.94 7.33
N ASN A 120 1.94 9.68 6.07
CA ASN A 120 2.83 9.72 4.90
C ASN A 120 4.02 8.75 5.00
N TYR A 121 3.90 7.65 5.75
CA TYR A 121 4.87 6.56 5.70
C TYR A 121 4.51 5.61 4.57
N PHE A 122 5.51 5.22 3.80
CA PHE A 122 5.42 4.07 2.91
C PHE A 122 5.51 2.79 3.74
N VAL A 123 4.37 2.16 3.96
CA VAL A 123 4.25 0.89 4.69
C VAL A 123 4.62 -0.25 3.74
N ILE A 124 5.69 -0.97 4.04
CA ILE A 124 6.19 -2.06 3.19
C ILE A 124 5.27 -3.28 3.35
N THR A 125 4.86 -3.85 2.21
CA THR A 125 4.05 -5.07 2.13
C THR A 125 4.83 -6.25 1.59
N LYS A 126 5.76 -6.02 0.65
CA LYS A 126 6.61 -7.05 0.02
C LYS A 126 7.97 -6.50 -0.33
N ILE A 127 9.00 -7.33 -0.17
CA ILE A 127 10.34 -7.11 -0.73
C ILE A 127 10.58 -8.24 -1.73
N ASP A 128 10.48 -7.92 -3.02
CA ASP A 128 10.69 -8.88 -4.11
C ASP A 128 12.06 -8.59 -4.74
N PRO A 129 13.09 -9.38 -4.41
CA PRO A 129 14.44 -9.17 -4.93
C PRO A 129 14.62 -9.59 -6.37
N ASN A 130 13.56 -10.03 -7.07
CA ASN A 130 13.53 -10.79 -8.32
C ASN A 130 13.28 -12.28 -8.09
N HIS A 131 12.01 -12.67 -8.13
CA HIS A 131 11.65 -14.03 -8.45
C HIS A 131 11.26 -14.17 -9.93
N ASP A 132 12.06 -14.93 -10.67
CA ASP A 132 11.59 -15.62 -11.87
C ASP A 132 10.49 -16.61 -11.40
N PHE A 133 9.24 -16.16 -11.30
CA PHE A 133 8.11 -17.07 -11.16
C PHE A 133 7.85 -17.73 -12.53
N HIS A 134 8.70 -18.69 -12.87
CA HIS A 134 8.36 -19.77 -13.79
C HIS A 134 8.35 -21.07 -13.00
N LYS A 135 7.20 -21.35 -12.39
CA LYS A 135 6.67 -22.67 -12.00
C LYS A 135 5.16 -22.47 -11.93
N ASP A 136 4.30 -23.02 -12.78
CA ASP A 136 4.38 -24.21 -13.63
C ASP A 136 3.79 -23.95 -15.04
#